data_AF-A0A380DR94-F1
#
_entry.id   AF-A0A380DR94-F1
#
_cell.length_a   1.000
_cell.length_b   1.000
_cell.length_c   1.000
_cell.angle_alpha   90.00
_cell.angle_beta   90.00
_cell.angle_gamma   90.00
#
_symmetry.space_group_name_H-M   'P 1'
#
loop_
_entity.id
_entity.type
_entity.pdbx_description
1 polymer ?
#
loop_
_entity_poly.entity_id
_entity_poly.type
_entity_poly.pdbx_seq_one_letter_code
_entity_poly.pdbx_strand_id
1 'polypeptide(L)'
;MMMKTHISEVVLEHVESGDTHTVKFDDVIISHGFDRCNTLLSETSSKLDMHDDCRVKGFGNTTTSIPGIYACGDIVYHDAKSHLIASAFSDGANAANLAKTYIQPDANAEGYVFKSS
;
A
#
# COMPACT_ATOMS: atom_id res chain seq x y z
N MET A 1 35.48 -13.16 -11.17
CA MET A 1 35.39 -11.74 -11.59
C MET A 1 33.92 -11.36 -11.58
N MET A 2 33.46 -10.59 -10.58
CA MET A 2 32.06 -10.18 -10.49
C MET A 2 31.85 -8.94 -11.37
N MET A 3 30.93 -9.01 -12.33
CA MET A 3 30.41 -7.82 -13.03
C MET A 3 29.64 -6.99 -12.01
N LYS A 4 30.12 -5.79 -11.70
CA LYS A 4 29.40 -4.80 -10.91
C LYS A 4 28.47 -4.01 -11.83
N THR A 5 27.18 -4.32 -11.82
CA THR A 5 26.11 -3.46 -12.34
C THR A 5 25.98 -2.23 -11.44
N HIS A 6 26.71 -1.17 -11.77
CA HIS A 6 26.62 0.13 -11.10
C HIS A 6 26.42 1.22 -12.16
N ILE A 7 25.69 2.26 -11.78
CA ILE A 7 25.51 3.45 -12.62
C ILE A 7 26.86 4.17 -12.64
N SER A 8 27.32 4.57 -13.83
CA SER A 8 28.56 5.33 -14.00
C SER A 8 28.30 6.79 -14.35
N GLU A 9 27.19 7.06 -15.05
CA GLU A 9 26.84 8.37 -15.56
C GLU A 9 25.32 8.55 -15.55
N VAL A 10 24.86 9.79 -15.33
CA VAL A 10 23.46 10.20 -15.38
C VAL A 10 23.33 11.36 -16.36
N VAL A 11 22.32 11.30 -17.22
CA VAL A 11 21.92 12.42 -18.08
C VAL A 11 20.93 13.28 -17.31
N LEU A 12 21.30 14.53 -17.09
CA LEU A 12 20.45 15.55 -16.46
C LEU A 12 19.87 16.45 -17.55
N GLU A 13 18.57 16.67 -17.51
CA GLU A 13 17.84 17.54 -18.43
C GLU A 13 17.27 18.74 -17.64
N HIS A 14 17.53 19.95 -18.14
CA HIS A 14 16.95 21.15 -17.57
C HIS A 14 15.47 21.27 -17.99
N VAL A 15 14.56 21.33 -17.02
CA VAL A 15 13.11 21.18 -17.26
C VAL A 15 12.47 22.26 -18.14
N GLU A 16 13.08 23.45 -18.25
CA GLU A 16 12.55 24.55 -19.09
C GLU A 16 13.25 24.64 -20.45
N SER A 17 14.58 24.75 -20.48
CA SER A 17 15.36 24.87 -21.72
C SER A 17 15.54 23.57 -22.50
N GLY A 18 15.39 22.40 -21.86
CA GLY A 18 15.67 21.09 -22.47
C GLY A 18 17.16 20.78 -22.65
N ASP A 19 18.05 21.61 -22.12
CA ASP A 19 19.48 21.38 -22.21
C ASP A 19 19.89 20.14 -21.43
N THR A 20 20.70 19.29 -22.04
CA THR A 20 21.17 18.04 -21.43
C THR A 20 22.66 18.09 -21.12
N HIS A 21 23.04 17.50 -19.98
CA HIS A 21 24.45 17.29 -19.62
C HIS A 21 24.62 15.93 -18.94
N THR A 22 25.72 15.25 -19.25
CA THR A 22 26.05 13.95 -18.68
C THR A 22 27.07 14.12 -17.57
N VAL A 23 26.77 13.60 -16.38
CA VAL A 23 27.62 13.72 -15.19
C VAL A 23 27.92 12.34 -14.63
N LYS A 24 29.18 12.12 -14.25
CA LYS A 24 29.62 10.86 -13.63
C LYS A 24 29.31 10.85 -12.14
N PHE A 25 28.75 9.74 -11.66
CA PHE A 25 28.44 9.51 -10.26
C PHE A 25 28.80 8.07 -9.88
N ASP A 26 29.23 7.86 -8.63
CA ASP A 26 29.50 6.52 -8.09
C ASP A 26 28.20 5.84 -7.60
N ASP A 27 27.28 6.64 -7.06
CA ASP A 27 26.00 6.20 -6.52
C ASP A 27 24.91 7.26 -6.81
N VAL A 28 23.66 6.80 -6.98
CA VAL A 28 22.50 7.66 -7.24
C VAL A 28 21.39 7.32 -6.25
N ILE A 29 20.90 8.34 -5.52
CA ILE A 29 19.78 8.21 -4.60
C ILE A 29 18.58 8.96 -5.18
N ILE A 30 17.47 8.26 -5.36
CA ILE A 30 16.21 8.85 -5.81
C ILE A 30 15.32 9.09 -4.59
N SER A 31 14.97 10.36 -4.36
CA SER A 31 14.06 10.75 -3.28
C SER A 31 13.05 11.78 -3.79
N HIS A 32 11.96 11.30 -4.40
CA HIS A 32 10.85 12.14 -4.86
C HIS A 32 9.91 12.60 -3.72
N GLY A 33 10.28 12.34 -2.47
CA GLY A 33 9.38 12.49 -1.34
C GLY A 33 8.29 11.42 -1.34
N PHE A 34 7.47 11.42 -0.30
CA PHE A 34 6.31 10.53 -0.20
C PHE A 34 5.18 11.31 0.47
N ASP A 35 4.10 11.58 -0.27
CA ASP A 35 2.88 12.09 0.32
C ASP A 35 2.02 10.90 0.76
N ARG A 36 1.84 10.78 2.07
CA ARG A 36 1.06 9.70 2.69
C ARG A 36 -0.41 10.03 2.78
N CYS A 37 -0.75 11.31 2.70
CA CYS A 37 -2.11 11.78 2.95
C CYS A 37 -2.80 12.05 1.62
N ASN A 38 -3.36 10.98 1.06
CA ASN A 38 -4.19 11.06 -0.14
C ASN A 38 -5.54 11.73 0.20
N THR A 39 -5.93 12.75 -0.57
CA THR A 39 -7.18 13.51 -0.35
C THR A 39 -8.44 12.68 -0.55
N LEU A 40 -8.35 11.49 -1.16
CA LEU A 40 -9.48 10.61 -1.38
C LEU A 40 -10.32 10.35 -0.11
N LEU A 41 -9.66 10.11 1.03
CA LEU A 41 -10.34 9.85 2.30
C LEU A 41 -10.84 11.13 2.99
N SER A 42 -10.18 12.27 2.76
CA SER A 42 -10.61 13.55 3.31
C SER A 42 -11.77 14.17 2.51
N GLU A 43 -11.93 13.84 1.23
CA GLU A 43 -12.92 14.43 0.33
C GLU A 43 -14.15 13.54 0.05
N THR A 44 -14.07 12.23 0.33
CA THR A 44 -15.21 11.30 0.12
C THR A 44 -16.44 11.66 0.98
N SER A 45 -17.63 11.40 0.46
CA SER A 45 -18.89 11.55 1.21
C SER A 45 -19.05 10.49 2.32
N SER A 46 -18.41 9.33 2.16
CA SER A 46 -18.43 8.24 3.14
C SER A 46 -17.25 8.35 4.09
N LYS A 47 -17.43 9.08 5.20
CA LYS A 47 -16.36 9.31 6.18
C LYS A 47 -16.11 8.07 7.02
N LEU A 48 -14.90 7.52 6.90
CA LEU A 48 -14.40 6.44 7.74
C LEU A 48 -13.77 7.01 9.01
N ASP A 49 -13.79 6.21 10.08
CA ASP A 49 -13.03 6.53 11.28
C ASP A 49 -11.54 6.44 10.95
N MET A 50 -10.81 7.48 11.31
CA MET A 50 -9.38 7.59 11.06
C MET A 50 -8.61 7.32 12.37
N HIS A 51 -7.48 6.64 12.27
CA HIS A 51 -6.53 6.50 13.38
C HIS A 51 -5.63 7.74 13.48
N ASP A 52 -5.20 8.25 12.34
CA ASP A 52 -4.53 9.54 12.15
C ASP A 52 -4.91 10.12 10.79
N ASP A 53 -4.32 11.26 10.44
CA ASP A 53 -4.66 12.01 9.21
C ASP A 53 -4.56 11.18 7.92
N CYS A 54 -3.75 10.11 7.90
CA CYS A 54 -3.49 9.33 6.69
C CYS A 54 -3.91 7.85 6.78
N ARG A 55 -4.30 7.34 7.96
CA ARG A 55 -4.63 5.91 8.16
C ARG A 55 -6.04 5.69 8.68
N VAL A 56 -6.76 4.76 8.06
CA VAL A 56 -8.09 4.31 8.49
C VAL A 56 -7.98 3.48 9.75
N LYS A 57 -8.88 3.70 10.71
CA LYS A 57 -9.00 2.87 11.91
C LYS A 57 -9.63 1.53 11.56
N GLY A 58 -8.85 0.45 11.70
CA GLY A 58 -9.32 -0.93 11.65
C GLY A 58 -9.87 -1.37 13.01
N PHE A 59 -11.04 -2.01 13.01
CA PHE A 59 -11.70 -2.49 14.22
C PHE A 59 -11.17 -3.87 14.60
N GLY A 60 -9.89 -3.93 14.98
CA GLY A 60 -9.17 -5.16 15.32
C GLY A 60 -8.67 -5.98 14.12
N ASN A 61 -9.20 -5.71 12.93
CA ASN A 61 -8.81 -6.30 11.64
C ASN A 61 -9.07 -5.28 10.51
N THR A 62 -9.30 -5.72 9.26
CA THR A 62 -9.53 -4.83 8.10
C THR A 62 -10.91 -4.16 8.07
N THR A 63 -11.79 -4.44 9.04
CA THR A 63 -13.12 -3.83 9.16
C THR A 63 -13.01 -2.35 9.48
N THR A 64 -13.76 -1.51 8.76
CA THR A 64 -13.84 -0.06 9.01
C THR A 64 -15.14 0.32 9.75
N SER A 65 -15.38 1.61 10.00
CA SER A 65 -16.62 2.06 10.62
C SER A 65 -17.86 1.96 9.72
N ILE A 66 -17.68 1.68 8.43
CA ILE A 66 -18.79 1.51 7.47
C ILE A 66 -18.87 0.04 7.03
N PRO A 67 -19.99 -0.66 7.31
CA PRO A 67 -20.21 -2.02 6.83
C PRO A 67 -20.10 -2.12 5.31
N GLY A 68 -19.39 -3.15 4.83
CA GLY A 68 -19.11 -3.34 3.41
C GLY A 68 -17.88 -2.59 2.89
N ILE A 69 -17.25 -1.73 3.70
CA ILE A 69 -15.97 -1.09 3.38
C ILE A 69 -14.87 -1.69 4.26
N TYR A 70 -13.81 -2.16 3.61
CA TYR A 70 -12.66 -2.79 4.24
C TYR A 70 -11.37 -2.09 3.78
N ALA A 71 -10.40 -1.99 4.69
CA ALA A 71 -9.10 -1.37 4.42
C ALA A 71 -7.98 -2.34 4.77
N CYS A 72 -7.01 -2.54 3.87
CA CYS A 72 -5.92 -3.52 4.02
C CYS A 72 -4.56 -2.94 3.62
N GLY A 73 -3.48 -3.41 4.24
CA GLY A 73 -2.12 -2.94 3.95
C GLY A 73 -1.80 -1.62 4.65
N ASP A 74 -0.92 -0.80 4.08
CA ASP A 74 -0.38 0.37 4.79
C ASP A 74 -1.44 1.41 5.19
N ILE A 75 -2.59 1.42 4.53
CA ILE A 75 -3.69 2.38 4.78
C ILE A 75 -4.51 2.10 6.05
N VAL A 76 -4.53 0.87 6.59
CA VAL A 76 -5.33 0.52 7.79
C VAL A 76 -4.46 0.48 9.04
N TYR A 77 -5.00 0.79 10.22
CA TYR A 77 -4.31 0.56 11.50
C TYR A 77 -5.14 -0.39 12.39
N HIS A 78 -4.52 -1.44 12.90
CA HIS A 78 -5.05 -2.30 13.97
C HIS A 78 -3.88 -2.96 14.72
N ASP A 79 -4.12 -3.49 15.93
CA ASP A 79 -3.04 -3.91 16.84
C ASP A 79 -2.20 -5.10 16.33
N ALA A 80 -2.75 -5.91 15.43
CA ALA A 80 -2.03 -7.04 14.82
C ALA A 80 -1.11 -6.63 13.65
N LYS A 81 -1.10 -5.35 13.25
CA LYS A 81 -0.42 -4.89 12.04
C LYS A 81 1.09 -4.76 12.21
N SER A 82 1.84 -5.25 11.22
CA SER A 82 3.27 -4.94 11.03
C SER A 82 3.50 -4.14 9.75
N HIS A 83 4.49 -3.24 9.72
CA HIS A 83 4.83 -2.45 8.53
C HIS A 83 5.69 -3.25 7.54
N LEU A 84 5.15 -4.38 7.06
CA LEU A 84 5.84 -5.35 6.21
C LEU A 84 4.93 -5.86 5.09
N ILE A 85 5.53 -6.28 3.98
CA ILE A 85 4.84 -6.93 2.86
C ILE A 85 4.02 -8.15 3.34
N ALA A 86 4.56 -8.92 4.29
CA ALA A 86 3.85 -10.06 4.86
C ALA A 86 2.51 -9.68 5.51
N SER A 87 2.47 -8.54 6.21
CA SER A 87 1.22 -8.03 6.83
C SER A 87 0.22 -7.59 5.78
N ALA A 88 0.69 -6.98 4.68
CA ALA A 88 -0.20 -6.57 3.59
C ALA A 88 -0.92 -7.76 2.95
N PHE A 89 -0.25 -8.92 2.82
CA PHE A 89 -0.89 -10.13 2.32
C PHE A 89 -1.93 -10.70 3.27
N SER A 90 -1.63 -10.76 4.57
CA SER A 90 -2.61 -11.23 5.56
C SER A 90 -3.84 -10.32 5.63
N ASP A 91 -3.64 -8.99 5.56
CA ASP A 91 -4.74 -8.03 5.53
C ASP A 91 -5.59 -8.22 4.27
N GLY A 92 -4.96 -8.40 3.11
CA GLY A 92 -5.66 -8.63 1.85
C GLY A 92 -6.56 -9.87 1.89
N ALA A 93 -6.06 -10.97 2.47
CA ALA A 93 -6.86 -12.18 2.66
C ALA A 93 -8.04 -11.95 3.61
N ASN A 94 -7.82 -11.25 4.73
CA ASN A 94 -8.86 -10.94 5.69
C ASN A 94 -9.97 -10.04 5.08
N ALA A 95 -9.58 -9.00 4.34
CA ALA A 95 -10.52 -8.10 3.67
C ALA A 95 -11.39 -8.84 2.63
N ALA A 96 -10.79 -9.73 1.84
CA ALA A 96 -11.51 -10.53 0.87
C ALA A 96 -12.55 -11.47 1.52
N ASN A 97 -12.16 -12.15 2.61
CA ASN A 97 -13.06 -13.03 3.37
C ASN A 97 -14.25 -12.26 3.97
N LEU A 98 -13.98 -11.12 4.61
CA LEU A 98 -15.03 -10.31 5.22
C LEU A 98 -15.99 -9.73 4.18
N ALA A 99 -15.46 -9.23 3.05
CA ALA A 99 -16.27 -8.78 1.93
C ALA A 99 -17.14 -9.91 1.36
N LYS A 100 -16.60 -11.13 1.28
CA LYS A 100 -17.36 -12.30 0.82
C LYS A 100 -18.55 -12.58 1.74
N THR A 101 -18.35 -12.59 3.05
CA THR A 101 -19.43 -12.81 4.02
C THR A 101 -20.42 -11.64 4.11
N TYR A 102 -19.99 -10.42 3.79
CA TYR A 102 -20.90 -9.27 3.73
C TYR A 102 -21.88 -9.39 2.55
N ILE A 103 -21.38 -9.82 1.38
CA ILE A 103 -22.20 -10.04 0.18
C ILE A 103 -23.06 -11.29 0.33
N GLN A 104 -22.49 -12.35 0.93
CA GLN A 104 -23.14 -13.65 1.11
C GLN A 104 -22.99 -14.10 2.58
N PRO A 105 -23.95 -13.77 3.46
CA PRO A 105 -23.87 -14.04 4.90
C PRO A 105 -23.78 -15.52 5.28
N ASP A 106 -24.24 -16.42 4.41
CA ASP A 106 -24.19 -17.88 4.58
C ASP A 106 -22.93 -18.52 3.98
N ALA A 107 -22.02 -17.72 3.40
CA ALA A 107 -20.75 -18.22 2.89
C ALA A 107 -19.82 -18.67 4.03
N ASN A 108 -18.88 -19.56 3.71
CA ASN A 108 -17.80 -19.91 4.62
C ASN A 108 -16.98 -18.66 4.98
N ALA A 109 -16.57 -18.58 6.26
CA ALA A 109 -15.83 -17.44 6.78
C ALA A 109 -14.43 -17.27 6.16
N GLU A 110 -13.85 -18.34 5.60
CA GLU A 110 -12.53 -18.32 4.97
C GLU A 110 -12.53 -19.11 3.66
N GLY A 111 -11.79 -18.61 2.65
CA GLY A 111 -11.55 -19.31 1.40
C GLY A 111 -10.61 -20.52 1.57
N TYR A 112 -10.96 -21.65 0.97
CA TYR A 112 -10.15 -22.86 1.01
C TYR A 112 -9.17 -22.90 -0.16
N VAL A 113 -7.87 -23.12 0.10
CA VAL A 113 -6.86 -23.32 -0.94
C VAL A 113 -6.37 -24.77 -0.90
N PHE A 114 -6.70 -25.55 -1.92
CA PHE A 114 -6.12 -26.89 -2.10
C PHE A 114 -4.80 -26.76 -2.86
N LYS A 115 -3.73 -27.40 -2.36
CA LYS A 115 -2.53 -27.69 -3.14
C LYS A 115 -2.76 -29.05 -3.80
N SER A 116 -3.00 -29.08 -5.11
CA SER A 116 -2.80 -30.31 -5.88
C SER A 116 -1.30 -30.57 -5.92
N SER A 117 -0.84 -31.52 -5.11
CA SER A 117 0.52 -32.08 -5.19
C SER A 117 0.67 -32.96 -6.42
#